data_AF-A0A8C3FJN3-F1
#
_entry.id   AF-A0A8C3FJN3-F1
#
_cell.length_a   1.000
_cell.length_b   1.000
_cell.length_c   1.000
_cell.angle_alpha   90.00
_cell.angle_beta   90.00
_cell.angle_gamma   90.00
#
_symmetry.space_group_name_H-M   'P 1'
#
loop_
_entity.id
_entity.type
_entity.pdbx_description
1 polymer ?
#
loop_
_entity_poly.entity_id
_entity_poly.type
_entity_poly.pdbx_seq_one_letter_code
_entity_poly.pdbx_strand_id
1 'polypeptide(L)'
;GPAVMLTLLASPPVPPASITLQLLQIDVFHNAGSTDTQGMALLGDLETHSMDCSTCEIRFLQPWAQQGLTPKQWQDLELLIHRYLFNFNRTVNRLAQHHGGSCEYGAV
;
A
#
# COMPACT_ATOMS: atom_id res chain seq x y z
N GLY A 1 -24.96 -29.11 52.72
CA GLY A 1 -25.53 -27.81 52.30
C GLY A 1 -24.96 -27.45 50.95
N PRO A 2 -25.73 -26.85 50.04
CA PRO A 2 -25.53 -27.05 48.60
C PRO A 2 -24.46 -26.15 47.98
N ALA A 3 -23.80 -26.74 46.99
CA ALA A 3 -23.42 -26.17 45.69
C ALA A 3 -22.76 -24.79 45.67
N VAL A 4 -21.43 -24.79 45.65
CA VAL A 4 -20.66 -23.74 44.98
C VAL A 4 -20.72 -24.04 43.48
N MET A 5 -21.73 -23.48 42.82
CA MET A 5 -21.90 -23.57 41.37
C MET A 5 -20.90 -22.62 40.71
N LEU A 6 -19.82 -23.17 40.16
CA LEU A 6 -18.87 -22.42 39.34
C LEU A 6 -19.62 -21.81 38.14
N THR A 7 -19.81 -20.50 38.17
CA THR A 7 -20.26 -19.73 37.02
C THR A 7 -19.14 -19.71 35.98
N LEU A 8 -19.30 -20.52 34.92
CA LEU A 8 -18.51 -20.41 33.70
C LEU A 8 -18.83 -19.06 33.06
N LEU A 9 -17.91 -18.10 33.14
CA LEU A 9 -18.03 -16.85 32.41
C LEU A 9 -18.02 -17.19 30.92
N ALA A 10 -19.15 -17.02 30.23
CA ALA A 10 -19.23 -17.16 28.79
C ALA A 10 -18.35 -16.07 28.17
N SER A 11 -17.31 -16.47 27.44
CA SER A 11 -16.48 -15.55 26.67
C SER A 11 -17.34 -14.79 25.67
N PRO A 12 -17.09 -13.48 25.45
CA PRO A 12 -17.78 -12.74 24.41
C PRO A 12 -17.57 -13.42 23.04
N PRO A 13 -18.56 -13.35 22.13
CA PRO A 13 -18.41 -13.91 20.79
C PRO A 13 -17.21 -13.28 20.10
N VAL A 14 -16.30 -14.11 19.58
CA VAL A 14 -15.17 -13.65 18.77
C VAL A 14 -15.75 -12.94 17.54
N PRO A 15 -15.31 -11.72 17.20
CA PRO A 15 -15.76 -11.05 15.99
C PRO A 15 -15.48 -11.93 14.76
N PRO A 16 -16.32 -11.88 13.71
CA PRO A 16 -16.04 -12.58 12.46
C PRO A 16 -14.65 -12.16 11.95
N ALA A 17 -13.82 -13.14 11.59
CA ALA A 17 -12.53 -12.85 10.98
C ALA A 17 -12.76 -12.19 9.62
N SER A 18 -12.42 -10.91 9.50
CA SER A 18 -12.36 -10.19 8.23
C SER A 18 -10.91 -10.11 7.75
N ILE A 19 -10.69 -10.42 6.48
CA ILE A 19 -9.37 -10.26 5.85
C ILE A 19 -9.39 -8.95 5.05
N THR A 20 -8.45 -8.07 5.33
CA THR A 20 -8.32 -6.77 4.66
C THR A 20 -7.19 -6.82 3.64
N LEU A 21 -7.45 -6.36 2.42
CA LEU A 21 -6.40 -6.06 1.46
C LEU A 21 -5.94 -4.61 1.66
N GLN A 22 -4.68 -4.43 2.05
CA GLN A 22 -4.05 -3.11 2.22
C GLN A 22 -3.04 -2.90 1.09
N LEU A 23 -3.15 -1.78 0.39
CA LEU A 23 -2.19 -1.36 -0.63
C LEU A 23 -1.38 -0.19 -0.07
N LEU A 24 -0.07 -0.36 -0.01
CA LEU A 24 0.86 0.62 0.53
C LEU A 24 1.73 1.12 -0.61
N GLN A 25 1.86 2.45 -0.70
CA GLN A 25 2.71 3.16 -1.65
C GLN A 25 3.62 4.09 -0.85
N ILE A 26 4.90 4.07 -1.17
CA ILE A 26 5.93 4.91 -0.54
C ILE A 26 6.66 5.62 -1.67
N ASP A 27 6.66 6.95 -1.66
CA ASP A 27 7.38 7.77 -2.63
C ASP A 27 8.38 8.67 -1.91
N VAL A 28 9.63 8.63 -2.37
CA VAL A 28 10.73 9.48 -1.89
C VAL A 28 11.14 10.41 -3.01
N PHE A 29 10.85 11.70 -2.85
CA PHE A 29 11.19 12.75 -3.81
C PHE A 29 12.55 13.36 -3.45
N HIS A 30 13.62 12.93 -4.13
CA HIS A 30 14.97 13.46 -3.90
C HIS A 30 15.14 14.86 -4.49
N ASN A 31 14.56 15.08 -5.67
CA ASN A 31 14.54 16.36 -6.38
C ASN A 31 13.46 16.36 -7.46
N ALA A 32 13.34 17.46 -8.21
CA ALA A 32 12.31 17.65 -9.24
C ALA A 32 12.31 16.62 -10.38
N GLY A 33 13.39 15.86 -10.57
CA GLY A 33 13.53 14.84 -11.61
C GLY A 33 13.79 13.42 -11.10
N SER A 34 13.87 13.22 -9.79
CA SER A 34 14.24 11.94 -9.19
C SER A 34 13.26 11.59 -8.06
N THR A 35 12.58 10.46 -8.24
CA THR A 35 11.63 9.93 -7.29
C THR A 35 11.79 8.42 -7.23
N ASP A 36 12.00 7.90 -6.03
CA ASP A 36 11.96 6.45 -5.78
C ASP A 36 10.57 6.08 -5.30
N THR A 37 9.94 5.13 -5.97
CA THR A 37 8.62 4.61 -5.60
C THR A 37 8.74 3.14 -5.21
N GLN A 38 8.14 2.78 -4.08
CA GLN A 38 7.97 1.41 -3.62
C GLN A 38 6.49 1.14 -3.37
N GLY A 39 6.07 -0.09 -3.62
CA GLY A 39 4.71 -0.54 -3.40
C GLY A 39 4.68 -1.92 -2.76
N MET A 40 3.67 -2.15 -1.91
CA MET A 40 3.45 -3.43 -1.26
C MET A 40 1.96 -3.68 -1.06
N ALA A 41 1.53 -4.94 -1.17
CA ALA A 41 0.17 -5.35 -0.89
C ALA A 41 0.13 -6.39 0.23
N LEU A 42 -0.61 -6.09 1.30
CA LEU A 42 -0.83 -6.98 2.45
C LEU A 42 -2.25 -7.54 2.40
N LEU A 43 -2.40 -8.85 2.58
CA LEU A 43 -3.69 -9.51 2.82
C LEU A 43 -3.74 -9.96 4.29
N GLY A 44 -4.44 -9.19 5.12
CA GLY A 44 -4.24 -9.25 6.59
C GLY A 44 -2.83 -8.74 6.92
N ASP A 45 -2.05 -9.57 7.61
CA ASP A 45 -0.65 -9.29 7.95
C ASP A 45 0.35 -9.93 6.96
N LEU A 46 -0.15 -10.60 5.92
CA LEU A 46 0.68 -11.33 4.97
C LEU A 46 0.99 -10.50 3.73
N GLU A 47 2.26 -10.29 3.44
CA GLU A 47 2.70 -9.67 2.18
C GLU A 47 2.48 -10.61 0.99
N THR A 48 1.79 -10.09 -0.03
CA THR A 48 1.38 -10.85 -1.23
C THR A 48 2.08 -10.37 -2.49
N HIS A 49 2.28 -9.06 -2.60
CA HIS A 49 2.91 -8.42 -3.74
C HIS A 49 3.88 -7.35 -3.26
N SER A 50 4.95 -7.17 -4.00
CA SER A 50 5.86 -6.03 -3.86
C SER A 50 6.17 -5.43 -5.23
N MET A 51 6.57 -4.16 -5.24
CA MET A 51 6.93 -3.43 -6.43
C MET A 51 8.02 -2.43 -6.07
N ASP A 52 9.10 -2.42 -6.83
CA ASP A 52 10.07 -1.32 -6.81
C ASP A 52 10.09 -0.65 -8.19
N CYS A 53 10.10 0.68 -8.20
CA CYS A 53 10.07 1.44 -9.44
C CYS A 53 11.44 1.67 -10.08
N SER A 54 12.36 0.73 -9.89
CA SER A 54 13.49 0.58 -10.81
C SER A 54 13.02 0.01 -12.16
N THR A 55 12.09 -0.93 -12.11
CA THR A 55 11.37 -1.50 -13.27
C THR A 55 9.85 -1.36 -13.16
N CYS A 56 9.33 -0.98 -11.97
CA CYS A 56 7.91 -0.89 -11.61
C CYS A 56 7.12 -2.19 -11.85
N GLU A 57 7.81 -3.33 -11.91
CA GLU A 57 7.20 -4.64 -12.09
C GLU A 57 6.58 -5.14 -10.78
N ILE A 58 5.40 -5.74 -10.86
CA ILE A 58 4.73 -6.36 -9.73
C ILE A 58 5.34 -7.75 -9.48
N ARG A 59 5.98 -7.93 -8.34
CA ARG A 59 6.52 -9.21 -7.88
C ARG A 59 5.49 -9.94 -7.01
N PHE A 60 5.20 -11.18 -7.37
CA PHE A 60 4.32 -12.05 -6.59
C PHE A 60 5.13 -12.81 -5.55
N LEU A 61 4.84 -12.58 -4.27
CA LEU A 61 5.55 -13.24 -3.15
C LEU A 61 4.91 -14.56 -2.74
N GLN A 62 3.63 -14.73 -3.08
CA GLN A 62 2.87 -15.95 -2.77
C GLN A 62 2.44 -16.65 -4.07
N PRO A 63 2.55 -17.99 -4.17
CA PRO A 63 2.18 -18.72 -5.39
C PRO A 63 0.71 -18.55 -5.82
N TRP A 64 -0.17 -18.27 -4.86
CA TRP A 64 -1.59 -18.05 -5.09
C TRP A 64 -1.93 -16.58 -5.38
N ALA A 65 -1.03 -15.63 -5.14
CA ALA A 65 -1.30 -14.21 -5.32
C ALA A 65 -1.66 -13.88 -6.79
N GLN A 66 -1.02 -14.57 -7.74
CA GLN A 66 -1.32 -14.41 -9.17
C GLN A 66 -2.67 -15.03 -9.58
N GLN A 67 -3.22 -15.95 -8.80
CA GLN A 67 -4.40 -16.75 -9.19
C GLN A 67 -5.71 -15.95 -9.14
N GLY A 68 -5.72 -14.77 -8.52
CA GLY A 68 -6.92 -13.94 -8.38
C GLY A 68 -7.37 -13.25 -9.66
N LEU A 69 -6.50 -13.11 -10.66
CA LEU A 69 -6.79 -12.44 -11.94
C LEU A 69 -6.25 -13.26 -13.12
N THR A 70 -6.88 -13.09 -14.27
CA THR A 70 -6.35 -13.62 -15.54
C THR A 70 -5.06 -12.89 -15.96
N PRO A 71 -4.20 -13.50 -16.80
CA PRO A 71 -2.98 -12.84 -17.27
C PRO A 71 -3.21 -11.47 -17.92
N LYS A 72 -4.30 -11.33 -18.70
CA LYS A 72 -4.66 -10.06 -19.31
C LYS A 72 -5.05 -9.00 -18.27
N GLN A 73 -5.82 -9.39 -17.26
CA GLN A 73 -6.20 -8.47 -16.18
C GLN A 73 -4.98 -8.00 -15.38
N TRP A 74 -3.99 -8.87 -15.16
CA TRP A 74 -2.73 -8.48 -14.54
C TRP A 74 -1.97 -7.45 -15.38
N GLN A 75 -1.87 -7.68 -16.69
CA GLN A 75 -1.22 -6.73 -17.61
C GLN A 75 -1.96 -5.37 -17.63
N ASP A 76 -3.28 -5.38 -17.68
CA ASP A 76 -4.10 -4.17 -17.67
C ASP A 76 -3.94 -3.41 -16.34
N LEU A 77 -3.90 -4.13 -15.20
CA LEU A 77 -3.69 -3.57 -13.88
C LEU A 77 -2.30 -2.98 -13.71
N GLU A 78 -1.28 -3.69 -14.19
CA GLU A 78 0.11 -3.22 -14.19
C GLU A 78 0.24 -1.92 -14.99
N LEU A 79 -0.34 -1.85 -16.19
CA LEU A 79 -0.38 -0.62 -16.99
C LEU A 79 -1.07 0.54 -16.25
N LEU A 80 -2.17 0.26 -15.56
CA LEU A 80 -2.90 1.25 -14.77
C LEU A 80 -2.05 1.78 -13.61
N ILE A 81 -1.35 0.89 -12.88
CA ILE A 81 -0.46 1.26 -11.77
C ILE A 81 0.68 2.12 -12.28
N HIS A 82 1.36 1.72 -13.36
CA HIS A 82 2.44 2.52 -13.98
C HIS A 82 1.97 3.94 -14.32
N ARG A 83 0.79 4.05 -14.96
CA ARG A 83 0.24 5.34 -15.36
C ARG A 83 -0.13 6.20 -14.14
N TYR A 84 -0.70 5.58 -13.11
CA TYR A 84 -1.05 6.25 -11.87
C TYR A 84 0.20 6.81 -11.18
N LEU A 85 1.24 5.99 -10.97
CA LEU A 85 2.49 6.42 -10.31
C LEU A 85 3.18 7.55 -11.06
N PHE A 86 3.28 7.43 -12.39
CA PHE A 86 3.86 8.48 -13.23
C PHE A 86 3.13 9.82 -13.06
N ASN A 87 1.79 9.79 -13.10
CA ASN A 87 0.98 10.99 -12.96
C ASN A 87 1.00 11.56 -11.53
N PHE A 88 1.01 10.69 -10.53
CA PHE A 88 1.10 11.07 -9.12
C PHE A 88 2.41 11.81 -8.86
N ASN A 89 3.55 11.21 -9.22
CA ASN A 89 4.88 11.80 -9.03
C ASN A 89 5.01 13.14 -9.76
N ARG A 90 4.52 13.23 -11.01
CA ARG A 90 4.51 14.48 -11.78
C ARG A 90 3.67 15.56 -11.10
N THR A 91 2.52 15.19 -10.54
CA THR A 91 1.61 16.13 -9.88
C THR A 91 2.22 16.66 -8.60
N VAL A 92 2.78 15.78 -7.76
CA VAL A 92 3.47 16.17 -6.52
C VAL A 92 4.65 17.10 -6.81
N ASN A 93 5.48 16.77 -7.81
CA ASN A 93 6.60 17.62 -8.22
C ASN A 93 6.14 19.02 -8.69
N ARG A 94 5.07 19.10 -9.46
CA ARG A 94 4.49 20.39 -9.90
C ARG A 94 3.97 21.20 -8.73
N LEU A 95 3.26 20.56 -7.79
CA LEU A 95 2.78 21.22 -6.59
C LEU A 95 3.94 21.75 -5.75
N ALA A 96 4.99 20.95 -5.56
CA ALA A 96 6.19 21.37 -4.85
C ALA A 96 6.88 22.56 -5.54
N GLN A 97 6.93 22.62 -6.88
CA GLN A 97 7.49 23.77 -7.60
C GLN A 97 6.63 25.02 -7.48
N HIS A 98 5.30 24.89 -7.60
CA HIS A 98 4.39 26.03 -7.50
C HIS A 98 4.33 26.62 -6.09
N HIS A 99 4.40 25.78 -5.06
CA HIS A 99 4.28 26.20 -3.66
C HIS A 99 5.64 26.39 -2.96
N GLY A 100 6.72 25.80 -3.48
CA GLY A 100 8.08 25.91 -2.94
C GLY A 100 8.74 27.27 -3.17
N GLY A 101 8.18 28.12 -4.03
CA GLY A 101 8.62 29.52 -4.21
C GLY A 101 8.18 30.47 -3.09
N SER A 102 7.38 30.02 -2.11
CA SER A 102 6.90 30.87 -1.00
C SER A 102 7.71 30.73 0.30
N CYS A 103 8.69 29.83 0.37
CA CYS A 103 9.62 29.78 1.49
C CYS A 103 10.86 30.60 1.15
N GLU A 104 10.67 31.92 1.06
CA GLU A 104 11.78 32.86 1.23
C GLU A 104 12.26 32.70 2.66
N TYR A 105 13.35 31.94 2.84
CA TYR A 105 14.04 31.88 4.12
C TYR A 105 14.56 33.29 4.41
N GLY A 106 13.83 34.02 5.27
CA GLY A 106 14.31 35.25 5.85
C GLY A 106 15.68 35.00 6.48
N ALA A 107 16.72 35.52 5.85
CA ALA A 107 18.03 35.61 6.46
C ALA A 107 17.91 36.53 7.67
N VAL A 108 18.08 35.96 8.85
CA VAL A 108 18.36 36.69 10.11
C VAL A 108 19.82 37.10 10.15
#